data_AF-A0A8B7YPT5-F1
#
_entry.id   AF-A0A8B7YPT5-F1
#
_cell.length_a   1.000
_cell.length_b   1.000
_cell.length_c   1.000
_cell.angle_alpha   90.00
_cell.angle_beta   90.00
_cell.angle_gamma   90.00
#
_symmetry.space_group_name_H-M   'P 1'
#
loop_
_entity.id
_entity.type
_entity.pdbx_description
1 polymer ?
#
loop_
_entity_poly.entity_id
_entity_poly.type
_entity_poly.pdbx_seq_one_letter_code
_entity_poly.pdbx_strand_id
1 'polypeptide(L)'
;MPRSRSRSSSPKKKHKHSRRSRSRSRDRESSSSRRSSHKRSRSKSKERRERERERDRERRHQRSHSKSGRSSPVVDIFGRDLSKRNELEEKQKKEEEERRAEMERQRKIRQQEMEARLIEEEVAKRVEEMVAKRVEQELEKRKDDIEAEVLRRVEEAKRVLEAAMLEEMELKKQQELEAQKAKEEDERRKREELERIMEENRRKMEEAQRKLAEERLEMVERQRKMDEERLAFVQEQQRLQKADQDLILNKKSARPKLSFGLKKP
;
A
#
# COMPACT_ATOMS: atom_id res chain seq x y z
N MET A 1 1.11 -17.29 57.65
CA MET A 1 1.78 -16.12 58.25
C MET A 1 2.07 -15.10 57.15
N PRO A 2 1.32 -13.99 57.10
CA PRO A 2 1.47 -12.92 56.12
C PRO A 2 2.49 -11.86 56.61
N ARG A 3 3.15 -11.14 55.68
CA ARG A 3 3.44 -9.68 55.77
C ARG A 3 4.40 -9.20 54.67
N SER A 4 3.81 -8.42 53.75
CA SER A 4 4.25 -7.09 53.29
C SER A 4 5.69 -6.89 52.78
N ARG A 5 5.81 -6.45 51.50
CA ARG A 5 6.49 -5.19 51.14
C ARG A 5 6.23 -4.80 49.68
N SER A 6 5.41 -3.77 49.54
CA SER A 6 5.23 -2.93 48.36
C SER A 6 6.53 -2.21 48.01
N ARG A 7 6.88 -2.18 46.72
CA ARG A 7 7.74 -1.16 46.07
C ARG A 7 7.56 -1.24 44.56
N SER A 8 6.70 -0.38 44.05
CA SER A 8 6.58 -0.02 42.64
C SER A 8 7.89 0.60 42.14
N SER A 9 8.53 -0.03 41.15
CA SER A 9 9.67 0.54 40.43
C SER A 9 9.57 0.19 38.94
N SER A 10 8.98 1.09 38.17
CA SER A 10 8.93 1.02 36.71
C SER A 10 10.32 1.20 36.09
N PRO A 11 10.77 0.36 35.14
CA PRO A 11 12.01 0.63 34.40
C PRO A 11 11.79 1.64 33.27
N LYS A 12 12.67 2.64 33.24
CA LYS A 12 12.72 3.76 32.27
C LYS A 12 13.04 3.26 30.85
N LYS A 13 12.17 3.53 29.87
CA LYS A 13 12.45 3.35 28.43
C LYS A 13 13.37 4.46 27.92
N LYS A 14 14.51 4.09 27.31
CA LYS A 14 15.36 4.97 26.52
C LYS A 14 14.81 5.04 25.08
N HIS A 15 14.37 6.21 24.63
CA HIS A 15 14.02 6.46 23.23
C HIS A 15 15.16 7.19 22.52
N LYS A 16 15.61 6.63 21.39
CA LYS A 16 16.53 7.28 20.45
C LYS A 16 15.75 8.26 19.56
N HIS A 17 16.34 9.45 19.36
CA HIS A 17 15.82 10.53 18.55
C HIS A 17 15.77 10.17 17.06
N SER A 18 14.59 10.31 16.44
CA SER A 18 14.41 10.43 14.99
C SER A 18 14.11 11.89 14.63
N ARG A 19 14.77 12.38 13.57
CA ARG A 19 14.81 13.78 13.15
C ARG A 19 13.47 14.23 12.56
N ARG A 20 13.02 15.40 13.00
CA ARG A 20 11.77 16.07 12.61
C ARG A 20 12.07 17.17 11.59
N SER A 21 11.52 17.07 10.39
CA SER A 21 11.29 18.22 9.51
C SER A 21 9.94 18.86 9.85
N ARG A 22 9.95 20.20 9.95
CA ARG A 22 8.83 21.14 10.13
C ARG A 22 7.78 20.94 9.01
N SER A 23 6.48 21.01 9.26
CA SER A 23 5.66 22.24 9.42
C SER A 23 4.19 21.85 9.81
N ARG A 24 3.54 22.43 10.83
CA ARG A 24 2.48 23.51 10.80
C ARG A 24 1.74 23.60 9.44
N SER A 25 0.43 23.40 9.30
CA SER A 25 -0.73 24.12 9.88
C SER A 25 -2.03 23.32 9.63
N ARG A 26 -2.95 23.15 10.58
CA ARG A 26 -4.22 23.88 10.82
C ARG A 26 -5.10 24.23 9.61
N ASP A 27 -6.19 23.45 9.52
CA ASP A 27 -7.60 23.79 9.24
C ASP A 27 -8.10 24.18 7.84
N ARG A 28 -9.02 23.29 7.39
CA ARG A 28 -10.36 23.49 6.82
C ARG A 28 -10.56 24.10 5.41
N GLU A 29 -11.12 23.19 4.61
CA GLU A 29 -12.17 23.33 3.62
C GLU A 29 -11.86 23.74 2.18
N SER A 30 -12.39 22.87 1.33
CA SER A 30 -12.29 22.73 -0.11
C SER A 30 -13.16 23.75 -0.85
N SER A 31 -12.60 24.37 -1.89
CA SER A 31 -13.37 24.65 -3.11
C SER A 31 -12.48 24.78 -4.35
N SER A 32 -12.45 23.70 -5.12
CA SER A 32 -12.40 23.59 -6.58
C SER A 32 -12.19 24.88 -7.41
N SER A 33 -11.11 24.91 -8.18
CA SER A 33 -11.23 25.20 -9.63
C SER A 33 -10.08 24.57 -10.42
N ARG A 34 -10.48 23.73 -11.38
CA ARG A 34 -9.64 22.98 -12.30
C ARG A 34 -9.08 23.93 -13.37
N ARG A 35 -7.77 23.91 -13.62
CA ARG A 35 -7.18 24.33 -14.90
C ARG A 35 -6.60 23.10 -15.59
N SER A 36 -7.29 22.66 -16.64
CA SER A 36 -6.78 21.68 -17.60
C SER A 36 -6.17 22.40 -18.80
N SER A 37 -5.12 21.77 -19.29
CA SER A 37 -4.19 22.11 -20.36
C SER A 37 -4.83 22.29 -21.75
N HIS A 38 -4.16 23.04 -22.64
CA HIS A 38 -3.71 22.49 -23.93
C HIS A 38 -2.76 23.43 -24.70
N LYS A 39 -1.67 22.84 -25.20
CA LYS A 39 -0.80 23.41 -26.24
C LYS A 39 -1.43 23.16 -27.61
N ARG A 40 -1.24 24.08 -28.57
CA ARG A 40 -0.94 23.72 -29.97
C ARG A 40 -0.44 24.91 -30.80
N SER A 41 0.61 24.61 -31.53
CA SER A 41 1.25 25.36 -32.62
C SER A 41 0.31 25.76 -33.76
N ARG A 42 0.68 26.80 -34.52
CA ARG A 42 1.03 26.74 -35.97
C ARG A 42 0.56 27.99 -36.74
N SER A 43 1.52 28.53 -37.50
CA SER A 43 1.47 29.58 -38.51
C SER A 43 0.19 29.71 -39.36
N LYS A 44 -0.24 30.94 -39.65
CA LYS A 44 -0.76 31.29 -40.99
C LYS A 44 -0.80 32.79 -41.25
N SER A 45 -0.24 33.15 -42.39
CA SER A 45 -0.27 34.44 -43.07
C SER A 45 -1.65 35.08 -43.08
N LYS A 46 -1.72 36.42 -42.96
CA LYS A 46 -2.84 37.19 -43.49
C LYS A 46 -2.33 38.34 -44.35
N GLU A 47 -2.54 38.11 -45.63
CA GLU A 47 -2.51 39.04 -46.73
C GLU A 47 -3.63 40.09 -46.61
N ARG A 48 -3.41 41.20 -47.31
CA ARG A 48 -4.21 42.43 -47.40
C ARG A 48 -5.68 42.22 -47.78
N ARG A 49 -6.56 43.10 -47.28
CA ARG A 49 -7.49 43.85 -48.16
C ARG A 49 -8.08 45.08 -47.46
N GLU A 50 -8.14 46.13 -48.26
CA GLU A 50 -8.47 47.52 -47.97
C GLU A 50 -9.98 47.75 -47.75
N ARG A 51 -10.28 48.84 -47.04
CA ARG A 51 -11.36 49.81 -47.32
C ARG A 51 -11.07 51.04 -46.46
N GLU A 52 -10.36 52.02 -47.02
CA GLU A 52 -10.91 53.26 -47.60
C GLU A 52 -11.62 54.16 -46.58
N ARG A 53 -11.00 55.31 -46.26
CA ARG A 53 -11.43 56.70 -46.62
C ARG A 53 -12.49 57.20 -45.62
N GLU A 54 -12.41 58.36 -44.98
CA GLU A 54 -11.95 59.71 -45.34
C GLU A 54 -11.44 60.36 -44.03
N ARG A 55 -10.25 60.96 -43.94
CA ARG A 55 -9.91 62.36 -44.28
C ARG A 55 -10.97 63.42 -43.98
N ASP A 56 -10.47 64.41 -43.24
CA ASP A 56 -10.85 65.81 -43.24
C ASP A 56 -12.18 66.17 -42.56
N ARG A 57 -12.06 66.83 -41.40
CA ARG A 57 -12.23 68.29 -41.36
C ARG A 57 -11.89 68.85 -39.99
N GLU A 58 -10.77 69.57 -39.96
CA GLU A 58 -10.62 70.75 -39.13
C GLU A 58 -11.91 71.58 -39.20
N ARG A 59 -12.53 71.86 -38.05
CA ARG A 59 -13.43 73.02 -37.89
C ARG A 59 -12.68 74.10 -37.13
N ARG A 60 -11.70 74.69 -37.84
CA ARG A 60 -11.30 76.08 -37.62
C ARG A 60 -12.29 76.99 -38.34
N HIS A 61 -12.48 78.17 -37.77
CA HIS A 61 -13.28 79.31 -38.23
C HIS A 61 -14.80 79.13 -38.04
N GLN A 62 -15.51 80.06 -37.40
CA GLN A 62 -15.42 81.50 -37.69
C GLN A 62 -15.49 82.38 -36.44
N ARG A 63 -14.47 83.25 -36.29
CA ARG A 63 -14.64 84.58 -35.70
C ARG A 63 -15.43 85.40 -36.72
N SER A 64 -16.72 85.59 -36.49
CA SER A 64 -17.49 86.66 -37.14
C SER A 64 -17.25 87.94 -36.35
N HIS A 65 -16.37 88.78 -36.88
CA HIS A 65 -16.22 90.17 -36.48
C HIS A 65 -17.21 90.99 -37.32
N SER A 66 -18.42 91.17 -36.80
CA SER A 66 -19.34 92.20 -37.30
C SER A 66 -19.19 93.45 -36.43
N LYS A 67 -18.60 94.48 -37.04
CA LYS A 67 -18.70 95.88 -36.61
C LYS A 67 -20.17 96.26 -36.51
N SER A 68 -20.64 96.52 -35.30
CA SER A 68 -21.86 97.31 -35.05
C SER A 68 -21.48 98.55 -34.25
N GLY A 69 -22.29 99.59 -34.45
CA GLY A 69 -21.93 100.98 -34.26
C GLY A 69 -21.61 101.42 -32.84
N ARG A 70 -20.92 102.56 -32.78
CA ARG A 70 -20.71 103.36 -31.57
C ARG A 70 -22.01 103.48 -30.77
N SER A 71 -22.05 102.83 -29.60
CA SER A 71 -22.88 103.22 -28.47
C SER A 71 -22.02 103.08 -27.22
N SER A 72 -21.91 104.17 -26.45
CA SER A 72 -20.94 104.35 -25.37
C SER A 72 -21.11 103.31 -24.24
N PRO A 73 -20.02 102.82 -23.62
CA PRO A 73 -20.13 101.94 -22.46
C PRO A 73 -20.75 102.73 -21.28
N VAL A 74 -21.80 102.17 -20.66
CA VAL A 74 -22.33 102.71 -19.41
C VAL A 74 -21.39 102.26 -18.29
N VAL A 75 -20.64 103.22 -17.81
CA VAL A 75 -19.65 103.06 -16.75
C VAL A 75 -20.29 103.46 -15.42
N ASP A 76 -20.10 102.65 -14.39
CA ASP A 76 -20.48 103.04 -13.03
C ASP A 76 -19.64 104.26 -12.57
N ILE A 77 -20.04 104.94 -11.50
CA ILE A 77 -19.42 106.17 -10.94
C ILE A 77 -17.88 106.06 -10.77
N PHE A 78 -17.33 104.84 -10.69
CA PHE A 78 -15.90 104.54 -10.58
C PHE A 78 -15.22 104.00 -11.86
N GLY A 79 -15.85 104.09 -13.03
CA GLY A 79 -15.19 103.83 -14.31
C GLY A 79 -15.01 102.34 -14.69
N ARG A 80 -15.80 101.42 -14.12
CA ARG A 80 -15.79 99.98 -14.49
C ARG A 80 -17.01 99.58 -15.33
N ASP A 81 -16.79 98.76 -16.36
CA ASP A 81 -17.81 98.33 -17.33
C ASP A 81 -18.75 97.27 -16.74
N LEU A 82 -20.02 97.63 -16.52
CA LEU A 82 -21.05 96.78 -15.90
C LEU A 82 -21.64 95.73 -16.86
N SER A 83 -21.47 95.91 -18.17
CA SER A 83 -22.10 95.08 -19.21
C SER A 83 -21.58 93.64 -19.18
N LYS A 84 -20.27 93.47 -18.93
CA LYS A 84 -19.62 92.14 -18.86
C LYS A 84 -19.95 91.39 -17.58
N ARG A 85 -20.30 92.10 -16.50
CA ARG A 85 -20.62 91.48 -15.20
C ARG A 85 -22.02 90.88 -15.19
N ASN A 86 -23.00 91.59 -15.75
CA ASN A 86 -24.37 91.10 -15.88
C ASN A 86 -24.50 89.94 -16.88
N GLU A 87 -23.77 89.95 -17.99
CA GLU A 87 -23.76 88.81 -18.94
C GLU A 87 -23.09 87.56 -18.35
N LEU A 88 -22.07 87.72 -17.50
CA LEU A 88 -21.43 86.60 -16.80
C LEU A 88 -22.34 86.06 -15.69
N GLU A 89 -23.04 86.91 -14.94
CA GLU A 89 -24.03 86.48 -13.94
C GLU A 89 -25.25 85.80 -14.56
N GLU A 90 -25.80 86.31 -15.67
CA GLU A 90 -26.89 85.69 -16.42
C GLU A 90 -26.49 84.32 -16.99
N LYS A 91 -25.27 84.20 -17.51
CA LYS A 91 -24.71 82.92 -17.98
C LYS A 91 -24.48 81.96 -16.82
N GLN A 92 -23.99 82.42 -15.67
CA GLN A 92 -23.81 81.60 -14.48
C GLN A 92 -25.15 81.13 -13.89
N LYS A 93 -26.18 81.97 -13.90
CA LYS A 93 -27.54 81.59 -13.47
C LYS A 93 -28.17 80.56 -14.41
N LYS A 94 -28.05 80.74 -15.74
CA LYS A 94 -28.50 79.75 -16.72
C LYS A 94 -27.70 78.45 -16.64
N GLU A 95 -26.39 78.52 -16.40
CA GLU A 95 -25.54 77.35 -16.19
C GLU A 95 -25.85 76.65 -14.86
N GLU A 96 -26.16 77.37 -13.78
CA GLU A 96 -26.64 76.79 -12.52
C GLU A 96 -28.02 76.15 -12.67
N GLU A 97 -28.92 76.75 -13.43
CA GLU A 97 -30.25 76.22 -13.70
C GLU A 97 -30.18 74.98 -14.61
N GLU A 98 -29.30 74.99 -15.62
CA GLU A 98 -28.97 73.80 -16.41
C GLU A 98 -28.31 72.71 -15.55
N ARG A 99 -27.38 73.04 -14.65
CA ARG A 99 -26.80 72.07 -13.71
C ARG A 99 -27.84 71.51 -12.73
N ARG A 100 -28.80 72.31 -12.28
CA ARG A 100 -29.91 71.85 -11.43
C ARG A 100 -30.86 70.94 -12.22
N ALA A 101 -31.21 71.30 -13.45
CA ALA A 101 -32.03 70.46 -14.33
C ALA A 101 -31.31 69.16 -14.74
N GLU A 102 -29.99 69.20 -14.93
CA GLU A 102 -29.16 68.03 -15.21
C GLU A 102 -29.08 67.10 -14.00
N MET A 103 -28.93 67.65 -12.79
CA MET A 103 -29.00 66.88 -11.54
C MET A 103 -30.39 66.27 -11.30
N GLU A 104 -31.46 66.97 -11.65
CA GLU A 104 -32.83 66.43 -11.57
C GLU A 104 -33.05 65.31 -12.60
N ARG A 105 -32.54 65.46 -13.82
CA ARG A 105 -32.54 64.40 -14.85
C ARG A 105 -31.74 63.18 -14.39
N GLN A 106 -30.56 63.38 -13.81
CA GLN A 106 -29.76 62.28 -13.25
C GLN A 106 -30.47 61.54 -12.11
N ARG A 107 -31.21 62.25 -11.25
CA ARG A 107 -32.02 61.60 -10.19
C ARG A 107 -33.15 60.76 -10.77
N LYS A 108 -33.86 61.27 -11.79
CA LYS A 108 -34.92 60.52 -12.49
C LYS A 108 -34.36 59.29 -13.21
N ILE A 109 -33.20 59.42 -13.87
CA ILE A 109 -32.52 58.28 -14.51
C ILE A 109 -32.14 57.22 -13.47
N ARG A 110 -31.57 57.61 -12.32
CA ARG A 110 -31.23 56.67 -11.24
C ARG A 110 -32.46 55.97 -10.66
N GLN A 111 -33.59 56.67 -10.53
CA GLN A 111 -34.84 56.04 -10.07
C GLN A 111 -35.37 55.04 -11.10
N GLN A 112 -35.38 55.41 -12.38
CA GLN A 112 -35.78 54.52 -13.47
C GLN A 112 -34.84 53.31 -13.59
N GLU A 113 -33.53 53.47 -13.38
CA GLU A 113 -32.57 52.36 -13.35
C GLU A 113 -32.82 51.41 -12.16
N MET A 114 -33.17 51.94 -10.98
CA MET A 114 -33.49 51.11 -9.82
C MET A 114 -34.79 50.34 -10.02
N GLU A 115 -35.83 50.98 -10.56
CA GLU A 115 -37.10 50.33 -10.89
C GLU A 115 -36.93 49.29 -12.01
N ALA A 116 -36.16 49.62 -13.05
CA ALA A 116 -35.85 48.68 -14.12
C ALA A 116 -35.10 47.46 -13.60
N ARG A 117 -34.13 47.64 -12.70
CA ARG A 117 -33.40 46.51 -12.07
C ARG A 117 -34.32 45.62 -11.22
N LEU A 118 -35.26 46.19 -10.47
CA LEU A 118 -36.22 45.41 -9.68
C LEU A 118 -37.14 44.58 -10.59
N ILE A 119 -37.61 45.17 -11.70
CA ILE A 119 -38.42 44.46 -12.69
C ILE A 119 -37.61 43.36 -13.38
N GLU A 120 -36.36 43.64 -13.75
CA GLU A 120 -35.45 42.65 -14.34
C GLU A 120 -35.20 41.48 -13.37
N GLU A 121 -35.00 41.74 -12.08
CA GLU A 121 -34.84 40.70 -11.07
C GLU A 121 -36.12 39.87 -10.88
N GLU A 122 -37.30 40.50 -10.86
CA GLU A 122 -38.58 39.77 -10.77
C GLU A 122 -38.83 38.91 -12.01
N VAL A 123 -38.53 39.42 -13.21
CA VAL A 123 -38.63 38.66 -14.45
C VAL A 123 -37.62 37.51 -14.47
N ALA A 124 -36.39 37.75 -14.04
CA ALA A 124 -35.36 36.71 -13.92
C ALA A 124 -35.79 35.59 -12.95
N LYS A 125 -36.32 35.94 -11.78
CA LYS A 125 -36.86 34.98 -10.81
C LYS A 125 -38.01 34.16 -11.40
N ARG A 126 -38.94 34.80 -12.11
CA ARG A 126 -40.10 34.11 -12.70
C ARG A 126 -39.69 33.15 -13.82
N VAL A 127 -38.68 33.54 -14.61
CA VAL A 127 -38.08 32.67 -15.62
C VAL A 127 -37.35 31.50 -14.96
N GLU A 128 -36.57 31.76 -13.92
CA GLU A 128 -35.86 30.73 -13.15
C GLU A 128 -36.83 29.70 -12.55
N GLU A 129 -37.93 30.14 -11.94
CA GLU A 129 -38.95 29.23 -11.41
C GLU A 129 -39.61 28.39 -12.51
N MET A 130 -39.92 28.98 -13.67
CA MET A 130 -40.49 28.24 -14.80
C MET A 130 -39.51 27.21 -15.37
N VAL A 131 -38.22 27.54 -15.41
CA VAL A 131 -37.16 26.63 -15.81
C VAL A 131 -37.00 25.52 -14.78
N ALA A 132 -36.92 25.85 -13.49
CA ALA A 132 -36.79 24.89 -12.40
C ALA A 132 -37.95 23.90 -12.39
N LYS A 133 -39.20 24.37 -12.50
CA LYS A 133 -40.40 23.51 -12.57
C LYS A 133 -40.39 22.60 -13.79
N ARG A 134 -39.94 23.08 -14.95
CA ARG A 134 -39.83 22.24 -16.16
C ARG A 134 -38.73 21.19 -16.03
N VAL A 135 -37.57 21.57 -15.50
CA VAL A 135 -36.46 20.65 -15.24
C VAL A 135 -36.86 19.60 -14.22
N GLU A 136 -37.55 19.99 -13.16
CA GLU A 136 -38.04 19.06 -12.14
C GLU A 136 -39.04 18.05 -12.71
N GLN A 137 -39.99 18.49 -13.54
CA GLN A 137 -40.92 17.59 -14.24
C GLN A 137 -40.23 16.65 -15.24
N GLU A 138 -39.18 17.12 -15.93
CA GLU A 138 -38.40 16.27 -16.83
C GLU A 138 -37.55 15.25 -16.07
N LEU A 139 -36.95 15.67 -14.96
CA LEU A 139 -36.22 14.77 -14.08
C LEU A 139 -37.18 13.75 -13.47
N GLU A 140 -38.35 14.17 -13.00
CA GLU A 140 -39.35 13.27 -12.41
C GLU A 140 -39.80 12.16 -13.34
N LYS A 141 -40.00 12.45 -14.62
CA LYS A 141 -40.30 11.43 -15.63
C LYS A 141 -39.16 10.43 -15.86
N ARG A 142 -37.92 10.83 -15.57
CA ARG A 142 -36.71 10.02 -15.74
C ARG A 142 -36.15 9.51 -14.41
N LYS A 143 -36.75 9.85 -13.26
CA LYS A 143 -36.27 9.48 -11.92
C LYS A 143 -36.21 7.96 -11.82
N ASP A 144 -37.30 7.29 -12.17
CA ASP A 144 -37.40 5.82 -12.09
C ASP A 144 -36.35 5.12 -12.97
N ASP A 145 -36.12 5.63 -14.19
CA ASP A 145 -35.11 5.09 -15.11
C ASP A 145 -33.68 5.30 -14.58
N ILE A 146 -33.40 6.49 -14.05
CA ILE A 146 -32.11 6.85 -13.46
C ILE A 146 -31.87 6.01 -12.19
N GLU A 147 -32.87 5.88 -11.34
CA GLU A 147 -32.82 5.07 -10.11
C GLU A 147 -32.58 3.59 -10.45
N ALA A 148 -33.27 3.05 -11.45
CA ALA A 148 -33.05 1.68 -11.91
C ALA A 148 -31.63 1.46 -12.44
N GLU A 149 -31.08 2.42 -13.21
CA GLU A 149 -29.70 2.33 -13.72
C GLU A 149 -28.67 2.45 -12.59
N VAL A 150 -28.90 3.35 -11.62
CA VAL A 150 -28.05 3.49 -10.44
C VAL A 150 -28.08 2.21 -9.62
N LEU A 151 -29.26 1.64 -9.36
CA LEU A 151 -29.41 0.37 -8.65
C LEU A 151 -28.68 -0.76 -9.36
N ARG A 152 -28.82 -0.89 -10.69
CA ARG A 152 -28.06 -1.88 -11.47
C ARG A 152 -26.56 -1.72 -11.32
N ARG A 153 -26.02 -0.51 -11.46
CA ARG A 153 -24.57 -0.26 -11.27
C ARG A 153 -24.10 -0.58 -9.86
N VAL A 154 -24.91 -0.26 -8.85
CA VAL A 154 -24.60 -0.57 -7.45
C VAL A 154 -24.62 -2.08 -7.20
N GLU A 155 -25.59 -2.79 -7.75
CA GLU A 155 -25.67 -4.25 -7.67
C GLU A 155 -24.48 -4.92 -8.39
N GLU A 156 -24.12 -4.46 -9.58
CA GLU A 156 -22.94 -4.93 -10.31
C GLU A 156 -21.66 -4.69 -9.51
N ALA A 157 -21.48 -3.49 -8.98
CA ALA A 157 -20.33 -3.17 -8.13
C ALA A 157 -20.29 -4.04 -6.85
N LYS A 158 -21.45 -4.27 -6.22
CA LYS A 158 -21.57 -5.14 -5.05
C LYS A 158 -21.22 -6.60 -5.40
N ARG A 159 -21.70 -7.12 -6.53
CA ARG A 159 -21.38 -8.47 -7.00
C ARG A 159 -19.90 -8.64 -7.28
N VAL A 160 -19.26 -7.67 -7.93
CA VAL A 160 -17.81 -7.70 -8.18
C VAL A 160 -17.04 -7.69 -6.87
N LEU A 161 -17.43 -6.85 -5.92
CA LEU A 161 -16.80 -6.79 -4.61
C LEU A 161 -16.99 -8.10 -3.82
N GLU A 162 -18.20 -8.65 -3.82
CA GLU A 162 -18.54 -9.89 -3.13
C GLU A 162 -17.81 -11.10 -3.73
N ALA A 163 -17.75 -11.20 -5.06
CA ALA A 163 -16.99 -12.24 -5.74
C ALA A 163 -15.49 -12.15 -5.42
N ALA A 164 -14.89 -10.96 -5.49
CA ALA A 164 -13.49 -10.75 -5.15
C ALA A 164 -13.20 -11.10 -3.67
N MET A 165 -14.11 -10.76 -2.76
CA MET A 165 -13.98 -11.10 -1.35
C MET A 165 -14.10 -12.61 -1.12
N LEU A 166 -15.02 -13.30 -1.80
CA LEU A 166 -15.13 -14.76 -1.73
C LEU A 166 -13.88 -15.46 -2.26
N GLU A 167 -13.36 -15.03 -3.42
CA GLU A 167 -12.11 -15.56 -3.99
C GLU A 167 -10.93 -15.36 -3.04
N GLU A 168 -10.80 -14.19 -2.41
CA GLU A 168 -9.74 -13.93 -1.43
C GLU A 168 -9.86 -14.83 -0.20
N MET A 169 -11.09 -15.09 0.25
CA MET A 169 -11.35 -15.98 1.39
C MET A 169 -11.07 -17.46 1.04
N GLU A 170 -11.41 -17.90 -0.17
CA GLU A 170 -11.10 -19.25 -0.65
C GLU A 170 -9.60 -19.46 -0.78
N LEU A 171 -8.88 -18.49 -1.35
CA LEU A 171 -7.43 -18.53 -1.48
C LEU A 171 -6.74 -18.59 -0.11
N LYS A 172 -7.21 -17.80 0.86
CA LYS A 172 -6.72 -17.86 2.25
C LYS A 172 -6.96 -19.23 2.89
N LYS A 173 -8.15 -19.81 2.72
CA LYS A 173 -8.44 -21.17 3.22
C LYS A 173 -7.55 -22.22 2.57
N GLN A 174 -7.33 -22.13 1.27
CA GLN A 174 -6.42 -23.05 0.56
C GLN A 174 -5.00 -22.92 1.07
N GLN A 175 -4.49 -21.70 1.24
CA GLN A 175 -3.17 -21.44 1.81
C GLN A 175 -3.04 -21.97 3.24
N GLU A 176 -4.06 -21.82 4.08
CA GLU A 176 -4.07 -22.37 5.44
C GLU A 176 -4.03 -23.91 5.42
N LEU A 177 -4.82 -24.55 4.55
CA LEU A 177 -4.82 -26.00 4.40
C LEU A 177 -3.48 -26.52 3.85
N GLU A 178 -2.90 -25.85 2.86
CA GLU A 178 -1.58 -26.19 2.32
C GLU A 178 -0.49 -26.00 3.38
N ALA A 179 -0.53 -24.91 4.15
CA ALA A 179 0.40 -24.69 5.25
C ALA A 179 0.25 -25.74 6.36
N GLN A 180 -0.97 -26.21 6.65
CA GLN A 180 -1.20 -27.31 7.59
C GLN A 180 -0.65 -28.63 7.05
N LYS A 181 -0.93 -28.96 5.77
CA LYS A 181 -0.40 -30.16 5.12
C LYS A 181 1.12 -30.16 5.08
N ALA A 182 1.75 -29.04 4.73
CA ALA A 182 3.21 -28.91 4.72
C ALA A 182 3.81 -29.15 6.11
N LYS A 183 3.18 -28.60 7.17
CA LYS A 183 3.60 -28.86 8.56
C LYS A 183 3.44 -30.33 8.94
N GLU A 184 2.33 -30.96 8.56
CA GLU A 184 2.08 -32.38 8.80
C GLU A 184 3.10 -33.26 8.08
N GLU A 185 3.42 -32.96 6.82
CA GLU A 185 4.46 -33.65 6.06
C GLU A 185 5.84 -33.50 6.69
N ASP A 186 6.20 -32.28 7.15
CA ASP A 186 7.46 -32.04 7.85
C ASP A 186 7.54 -32.81 9.18
N GLU A 187 6.45 -32.86 9.94
CA GLU A 187 6.37 -33.68 11.16
C GLU A 187 6.47 -35.17 10.85
N ARG A 188 5.80 -35.62 9.79
CA ARG A 188 5.87 -37.02 9.35
C ARG A 188 7.27 -37.41 8.92
N ARG A 189 7.96 -36.56 8.13
CA ARG A 189 9.36 -36.78 7.75
C ARG A 189 10.27 -36.87 8.98
N LYS A 190 10.11 -35.99 9.96
CA LYS A 190 10.86 -36.06 11.22
C LYS A 190 10.59 -37.34 11.99
N ARG A 191 9.34 -37.82 12.02
CA ARG A 191 8.98 -39.10 12.66
C ARG A 191 9.62 -40.28 11.92
N GLU A 192 9.55 -40.31 10.60
CA GLU A 192 10.17 -41.34 9.77
C GLU A 192 11.70 -41.35 9.92
N GLU A 193 12.34 -40.17 9.97
CA GLU A 193 13.77 -40.04 10.25
C GLU A 193 14.15 -40.57 11.65
N LEU A 194 13.37 -40.22 12.67
CA LEU A 194 13.57 -40.72 14.03
C LEU A 194 13.38 -42.24 14.10
N GLU A 195 12.34 -42.77 13.46
CA GLU A 195 12.09 -44.21 13.40
C GLU A 195 13.24 -44.94 12.72
N ARG A 196 13.74 -44.42 11.59
CA ARG A 196 14.92 -44.95 10.92
C ARG A 196 16.15 -44.97 11.81
N ILE A 197 16.42 -43.89 12.55
CA ILE A 197 17.54 -43.84 13.50
C ILE A 197 17.35 -44.88 14.61
N MET A 198 16.14 -45.04 15.13
CA MET A 198 15.83 -46.01 16.17
C MET A 198 15.98 -47.45 15.67
N GLU A 199 15.56 -47.74 14.44
CA GLU A 199 15.78 -49.04 13.81
C GLU A 199 17.26 -49.33 13.59
N GLU A 200 18.02 -48.37 13.06
CA GLU A 200 19.47 -48.54 12.86
C GLU A 200 20.20 -48.77 14.19
N ASN A 201 19.81 -48.06 15.25
CA ASN A 201 20.34 -48.28 16.59
C ASN A 201 19.96 -49.66 17.13
N ARG A 202 18.70 -50.08 16.94
CA ARG A 202 18.25 -51.41 17.36
C ARG A 202 19.01 -52.51 16.63
N ARG A 203 19.21 -52.39 15.31
CA ARG A 203 20.03 -53.32 14.52
C ARG A 203 21.45 -53.40 15.04
N LYS A 204 22.09 -52.26 15.33
CA LYS A 204 23.44 -52.22 15.92
C LYS A 204 23.50 -52.92 17.29
N MET A 205 22.48 -52.73 18.13
CA MET A 205 22.39 -53.39 19.43
C MET A 205 22.19 -54.91 19.28
N GLU A 206 21.32 -55.34 18.37
CA GLU A 206 21.07 -56.75 18.08
C GLU A 206 22.32 -57.43 17.49
N GLU A 207 23.02 -56.76 16.56
CA GLU A 207 24.29 -57.25 16.01
C GLU A 207 25.38 -57.35 17.08
N ALA A 208 25.50 -56.35 17.96
CA ALA A 208 26.44 -56.39 19.07
C ALA A 208 26.13 -57.53 20.05
N GLN A 209 24.86 -57.72 20.40
CA GLN A 209 24.42 -58.85 21.24
C GLN A 209 24.67 -60.19 20.56
N ARG A 210 24.42 -60.30 19.25
CA ARG A 210 24.67 -61.51 18.47
C ARG A 210 26.16 -61.85 18.45
N LYS A 211 27.05 -60.88 18.23
CA LYS A 211 28.50 -61.06 18.29
C LYS A 211 28.96 -61.53 19.67
N LEU A 212 28.47 -60.91 20.74
CA LEU A 212 28.79 -61.34 22.11
C LEU A 212 28.28 -62.77 22.41
N ALA A 213 27.10 -63.13 21.89
CA ALA A 213 26.58 -64.48 22.03
C ALA A 213 27.41 -65.51 21.25
N GLU A 214 27.83 -65.17 20.04
CA GLU A 214 28.71 -65.99 19.20
C GLU A 214 30.08 -66.20 19.86
N GLU A 215 30.72 -65.14 20.38
CA GLU A 215 31.97 -65.24 21.13
C GLU A 215 31.85 -66.12 22.39
N ARG A 216 30.73 -66.01 23.12
CA ARG A 216 30.45 -66.87 24.28
C ARG A 216 30.30 -68.34 23.88
N LEU A 217 29.58 -68.62 22.80
CA LEU A 217 29.43 -69.98 22.28
C LEU A 217 30.78 -70.55 21.83
N GLU A 218 31.58 -69.75 21.13
CA GLU A 218 32.91 -70.15 20.68
C GLU A 218 33.86 -70.44 21.86
N MET A 219 33.78 -69.66 22.95
CA MET A 219 34.52 -69.95 24.19
C MET A 219 34.13 -71.31 24.77
N VAL A 220 32.83 -71.62 24.84
CA VAL A 220 32.32 -72.90 25.36
C VAL A 220 32.74 -74.06 24.46
N GLU A 221 32.70 -73.90 23.14
CA GLU A 221 33.17 -74.91 22.20
C GLU A 221 34.68 -75.15 22.30
N ARG A 222 35.48 -74.09 22.43
CA ARG A 222 36.93 -74.21 22.69
C ARG A 222 37.18 -74.96 24.01
N GLN A 223 36.43 -74.65 25.06
CA GLN A 223 36.57 -75.34 26.34
C GLN A 223 36.20 -76.82 26.24
N ARG A 224 35.13 -77.16 25.51
CA ARG A 224 34.76 -78.55 25.20
C ARG A 224 35.88 -79.29 24.46
N LYS A 225 36.47 -78.68 23.43
CA LYS A 225 37.60 -79.28 22.68
C LYS A 225 38.81 -79.52 23.57
N MET A 226 39.18 -78.56 24.41
CA MET A 226 40.29 -78.73 25.35
C MET A 226 40.04 -79.87 26.35
N ASP A 227 38.80 -80.02 26.83
CA ASP A 227 38.44 -81.10 27.74
C ASP A 227 38.39 -82.47 27.03
N GLU A 228 37.93 -82.51 25.76
CA GLU A 228 38.03 -83.69 24.90
C GLU A 228 39.48 -84.10 24.66
N GLU A 229 40.37 -83.15 24.33
CA GLU A 229 41.81 -83.37 24.17
C GLU A 229 42.46 -83.86 25.48
N ARG A 230 42.09 -83.28 26.63
CA ARG A 230 42.56 -83.75 27.94
C ARG A 230 42.12 -85.18 28.22
N LEU A 231 40.86 -85.52 27.94
CA LEU A 231 40.36 -86.88 28.11
C LEU A 231 41.06 -87.86 27.17
N ALA A 232 41.28 -87.49 25.91
CA ALA A 232 42.02 -88.29 24.95
C ALA A 232 43.47 -88.53 25.42
N PHE A 233 44.16 -87.48 25.87
CA PHE A 233 45.51 -87.58 26.43
C PHE A 233 45.57 -88.49 27.66
N VAL A 234 44.61 -88.37 28.59
CA VAL A 234 44.52 -89.26 29.76
C VAL A 234 44.28 -90.71 29.34
N GLN A 235 43.41 -90.96 28.35
CA GLN A 235 43.20 -92.30 27.82
C GLN A 235 44.45 -92.88 27.15
N GLU A 236 45.20 -92.07 26.40
CA GLU A 236 46.49 -92.47 25.82
C GLU A 236 47.52 -92.80 26.90
N GLN A 237 47.66 -91.96 27.92
CA GLN A 237 48.55 -92.23 29.06
C GLN A 237 48.16 -93.53 29.78
N GLN A 238 46.86 -93.77 30.01
CA GLN A 238 46.40 -95.03 30.60
C GLN A 238 46.68 -96.24 29.68
N ARG A 239 46.56 -96.08 28.36
CA ARG A 239 46.91 -97.13 27.39
C ARG A 239 48.40 -97.43 27.43
N LEU A 240 49.25 -96.41 27.47
CA LEU A 240 50.71 -96.56 27.60
C LEU A 240 51.08 -97.22 28.92
N GLN A 241 50.54 -96.76 30.05
CA GLN A 241 50.77 -97.38 31.36
C GLN A 241 50.32 -98.86 31.39
N LYS A 242 49.18 -99.18 30.76
CA LYS A 242 48.72 -100.57 30.62
C LYS A 242 49.66 -101.39 29.73
N ALA A 243 50.14 -100.82 28.62
CA ALA A 243 51.10 -101.49 27.74
C ALA A 243 52.44 -101.72 28.42
N ASP A 244 52.95 -100.74 29.17
CA ASP A 244 54.16 -100.83 29.99
C ASP A 244 53.99 -101.86 31.12
N GLN A 245 52.83 -101.89 31.78
CA GLN A 245 52.51 -102.91 32.78
C GLN A 245 52.42 -104.32 32.15
N ASP A 246 51.81 -104.46 30.98
CA ASP A 246 51.77 -105.72 30.23
C ASP A 246 53.19 -106.17 29.82
N LEU A 247 54.08 -105.24 29.46
CA LEU A 247 55.49 -105.50 29.15
C LEU A 247 56.30 -105.96 30.38
N ILE A 248 56.12 -105.30 31.54
CA ILE A 248 56.78 -105.65 32.80
C ILE A 248 56.29 -107.00 33.35
N LEU A 249 54.97 -107.23 33.32
CA LEU A 249 54.35 -108.47 33.80
C LEU A 249 54.41 -109.62 32.77
N ASN A 250 54.97 -109.37 31.58
CA ASN A 250 55.04 -110.31 30.45
C ASN A 250 53.69 -110.99 30.11
N LYS A 251 52.59 -110.26 30.32
CA LYS A 251 51.26 -110.72 29.93
C LYS A 251 51.17 -110.65 28.40
N LYS A 252 50.55 -111.67 27.79
CA LYS A 252 50.42 -111.81 26.32
C LYS A 252 51.75 -111.91 25.55
N SER A 253 52.84 -112.36 26.18
CA SER A 253 54.16 -112.51 25.52
C SER A 253 54.73 -111.21 24.95
N ALA A 254 54.40 -110.07 25.56
CA ALA A 254 54.78 -108.74 25.08
C ALA A 254 56.30 -108.47 25.12
N ARG A 255 57.07 -109.21 25.94
CA ARG A 255 58.52 -109.03 26.05
C ARG A 255 59.26 -109.79 24.92
N PRO A 256 60.04 -109.11 24.06
CA PRO A 256 60.79 -109.78 23.00
C PRO A 256 61.81 -110.76 23.60
N LYS A 257 61.83 -111.99 23.09
CA LYS A 257 62.74 -113.05 23.56
C LYS A 257 64.17 -112.70 23.15
N LEU A 258 65.02 -112.38 24.12
CA LEU A 258 66.45 -112.20 23.92
C LEU A 258 67.12 -113.56 23.72
N SER A 259 67.53 -113.87 22.49
CA SER A 259 68.41 -114.99 22.18
C SER A 259 69.85 -114.61 22.49
N PHE A 260 70.36 -114.99 23.66
CA PHE A 260 71.80 -114.88 23.96
C PHE A 260 72.53 -116.11 23.43
N GLY A 261 73.34 -115.95 22.39
CA GLY A 261 74.28 -116.97 21.96
C GLY A 261 75.45 -117.05 22.93
N LEU A 262 75.56 -118.13 23.70
CA LEU A 262 76.75 -118.43 24.50
C LEU A 262 77.93 -118.77 23.56
N LYS A 263 78.88 -117.84 23.42
CA LYS A 263 80.19 -118.12 22.82
C LYS A 263 80.98 -118.99 23.82
N LYS A 264 81.12 -120.28 23.53
CA LYS A 264 81.96 -121.21 24.32
C LYS A 264 83.45 -120.85 24.15
N PRO A 265 84.29 -121.02 25.18
CA PRO A 265 85.73 -120.79 25.12
C PRO A 265 86.43 -121.75 24.13
#